data_AF-A0A930XQ61-F1
#
_entry.id   AF-A0A930XQ61-F1
#
_cell.length_a   1.000
_cell.length_b   1.000
_cell.length_c   1.000
_cell.angle_alpha   90.00
_cell.angle_beta   90.00
_cell.angle_gamma   90.00
#
_symmetry.space_group_name_H-M   'P 1'
#
loop_
_entity.id
_entity.type
_entity.pdbx_description
1 polymer ?
#
loop_
_entity_poly.entity_id
_entity_poly.type
_entity_poly.pdbx_seq_one_letter_code
_entity_poly.pdbx_strand_id
1 'polypeptide(L)'
;METLKGDLKGLKIAYSPNWGYAAVDPQVRHIVEQAVRVFEQDLGCIVEEAHPGWEDPADAFAAIIAMESDLVGMRAMADKLGNQMTPYLRDFLSKPWTAEEFTNANMIRKAVCNLKASAAFETAALWSDRLPPVLKCIHGDY
;
A
#
# COMPACT_ATOMS: atom_id res chain seq x y z
N MET A 1 21.17 15.19 -11.13
CA MET A 1 20.06 16.14 -10.93
C MET A 1 19.25 16.40 -12.21
N GLU A 2 19.35 15.57 -13.25
CA GLU A 2 18.55 15.68 -14.49
C GLU A 2 17.04 15.44 -14.25
N THR A 3 16.71 14.53 -13.33
CA THR A 3 15.34 14.09 -13.01
C THR A 3 14.48 15.14 -12.29
N LEU A 4 15.08 16.26 -11.86
CA LEU A 4 14.38 17.38 -11.21
C LEU A 4 14.15 18.56 -12.17
N LYS A 5 14.52 18.44 -13.46
CA LYS A 5 14.40 19.51 -14.46
C LYS A 5 12.97 19.64 -15.05
N GLY A 6 11.94 19.40 -14.26
CA GLY A 6 10.53 19.49 -14.68
C GLY A 6 9.71 20.37 -13.74
N ASP A 7 8.64 20.97 -14.26
CA ASP A 7 7.62 21.68 -13.48
C ASP A 7 6.51 20.70 -13.08
N LEU A 8 5.90 20.91 -11.92
CA LEU A 8 4.79 20.12 -11.38
C LEU A 8 3.42 20.76 -11.68
N LYS A 9 3.40 21.97 -12.24
CA LYS A 9 2.17 22.68 -12.58
C LYS A 9 1.25 21.87 -13.49
N GLY A 10 -0.03 21.81 -13.11
CA GLY A 10 -1.08 21.09 -13.84
C GLY A 10 -1.09 19.58 -13.65
N LEU A 11 -0.17 19.01 -12.85
CA LEU A 11 -0.22 17.60 -12.51
C LEU A 11 -1.40 17.30 -11.60
N LYS A 12 -2.09 16.19 -11.88
CA LYS A 12 -3.14 15.66 -11.01
C LYS A 12 -2.55 14.71 -9.97
N ILE A 13 -2.91 14.91 -8.72
CA ILE A 13 -2.44 14.11 -7.58
C ILE A 13 -3.67 13.50 -6.92
N ALA A 14 -3.77 12.17 -6.96
CA ALA A 14 -4.68 11.45 -6.08
C ALA A 14 -4.10 11.40 -4.67
N TYR A 15 -4.86 11.91 -3.71
CA TYR A 15 -4.55 11.82 -2.29
C TYR A 15 -5.62 11.00 -1.56
N SER A 16 -5.20 10.08 -0.70
CA SER A 16 -6.12 9.38 0.20
C SER A 16 -5.65 9.58 1.63
N PRO A 17 -6.45 10.22 2.51
CA PRO A 17 -6.05 10.43 3.89
C PRO A 17 -6.00 9.13 4.72
N ASN A 18 -6.77 8.12 4.33
CA ASN A 18 -6.93 6.89 5.12
C ASN A 18 -7.27 5.63 4.29
N TRP A 19 -7.27 5.69 2.96
CA TRP A 19 -7.63 4.57 2.09
C TRP A 19 -9.05 4.00 2.28
N GLY A 20 -9.89 4.68 3.06
CA GLY A 20 -11.24 4.22 3.43
C GLY A 20 -11.30 3.26 4.63
N TYR A 21 -10.17 2.74 5.13
CA TYR A 21 -10.16 1.77 6.24
C TYR A 21 -9.13 2.08 7.34
N ALA A 22 -8.06 2.82 7.05
CA ALA A 22 -6.97 3.00 8.00
C ALA A 22 -7.38 3.95 9.14
N ALA A 23 -7.14 3.53 10.37
CA ALA A 23 -7.25 4.40 11.54
C ALA A 23 -6.02 5.31 11.63
N VAL A 24 -6.10 6.47 10.98
CA VAL A 24 -5.03 7.49 11.01
C VAL A 24 -5.28 8.46 12.16
N ASP A 25 -4.26 8.68 12.98
CA ASP A 25 -4.30 9.65 14.07
C ASP A 25 -4.70 11.05 13.55
N PRO A 26 -5.65 11.76 14.20
CA PRO A 26 -6.12 13.07 13.73
C PRO A 26 -5.02 14.12 13.56
N GLN A 27 -3.99 14.11 14.39
CA GLN A 27 -2.87 15.04 14.28
C GLN A 27 -2.02 14.73 13.05
N VAL A 28 -1.76 13.45 12.78
CA VAL A 28 -1.06 13.01 11.57
C VAL A 28 -1.85 13.40 10.33
N ARG A 29 -3.15 13.12 10.32
CA ARG A 29 -4.05 13.50 9.22
C ARG A 29 -3.98 15.01 8.96
N HIS A 30 -4.10 15.82 10.01
CA HIS A 30 -4.05 17.27 9.88
C HIS A 30 -2.73 17.77 9.28
N ILE A 31 -1.59 17.27 9.78
CA ILE A 31 -0.26 17.66 9.29
C ILE A 31 -0.09 17.28 7.80
N VAL A 32 -0.49 16.07 7.43
CA VAL A 32 -0.38 15.59 6.05
C VAL A 32 -1.31 16.38 5.13
N GLU A 33 -2.54 16.68 5.55
CA GLU A 33 -3.46 17.53 4.78
C GLU A 33 -2.88 18.93 4.50
N GLN A 34 -2.17 19.54 5.46
CA GLN A 34 -1.47 20.80 5.20
C GLN A 34 -0.34 20.64 4.19
N ALA A 35 0.46 19.58 4.30
CA ALA A 35 1.54 19.30 3.35
C ALA A 35 1.01 19.04 1.93
N VAL A 36 -0.14 18.37 1.81
CA VAL A 36 -0.78 18.10 0.51
C VAL A 36 -1.25 19.39 -0.17
N ARG A 37 -1.76 20.38 0.59
CA ARG A 37 -2.20 21.68 0.05
C ARG A 37 -1.07 22.47 -0.62
N VAL A 38 0.18 22.26 -0.22
CA VAL A 38 1.36 22.90 -0.85
C VAL A 38 1.45 22.55 -2.33
N PHE A 39 1.04 21.33 -2.73
CA PHE A 39 1.03 20.96 -4.14
C PHE A 39 0.09 21.82 -4.96
N GLU A 40 -1.08 22.19 -4.43
CA GLU A 40 -2.01 23.08 -5.13
C GLU A 40 -1.52 24.54 -5.07
N GLN A 41 -1.15 25.00 -3.87
CA GLN A 41 -0.87 26.42 -3.60
C GLN A 41 0.43 26.90 -4.22
N ASP A 42 1.50 26.13 -4.06
CA ASP A 42 2.86 26.58 -4.37
C ASP A 42 3.38 25.95 -5.67
N LEU A 43 2.87 24.76 -6.02
CA LEU A 43 3.34 23.98 -7.17
C LEU A 43 2.33 23.93 -8.33
N GLY A 44 1.12 24.46 -8.14
CA GLY A 44 0.10 24.56 -9.18
C GLY A 44 -0.46 23.21 -9.66
N CYS A 45 -0.35 22.16 -8.85
CA CYS A 45 -0.99 20.87 -9.08
C CYS A 45 -2.51 20.94 -8.84
N ILE A 46 -3.20 19.87 -9.22
CA ILE A 46 -4.61 19.63 -8.93
C ILE A 46 -4.66 18.43 -7.98
N VAL A 47 -5.13 18.61 -6.74
CA VAL A 47 -5.25 17.49 -5.80
C VAL A 47 -6.70 17.03 -5.77
N GLU A 48 -6.91 15.72 -5.94
CA GLU A 48 -8.22 15.08 -5.85
C GLU A 48 -8.18 14.01 -4.76
N GLU A 49 -9.19 14.00 -3.88
CA GLU A 49 -9.32 12.91 -2.92
C GLU A 49 -9.77 11.62 -3.64
N ALA A 50 -9.03 10.53 -3.46
CA ALA A 50 -9.30 9.27 -4.14
C ALA A 50 -9.21 8.07 -3.17
N HIS A 51 -10.12 7.11 -3.35
CA HIS A 51 -10.20 5.89 -2.54
C HIS A 51 -10.34 4.68 -3.47
N PRO A 52 -9.24 3.96 -3.77
CA PRO A 52 -9.25 2.87 -4.76
C PRO A 52 -10.05 1.61 -4.39
N GLY A 53 -10.71 1.58 -3.23
CA GLY A 53 -11.82 0.66 -2.95
C GLY A 53 -11.47 -0.77 -2.57
N TRP A 54 -10.28 -1.06 -2.03
CA TRP A 54 -10.01 -2.38 -1.42
C TRP A 54 -10.24 -2.38 0.09
N GLU A 55 -10.56 -3.56 0.62
CA GLU A 55 -10.66 -3.83 2.06
C GLU A 55 -9.28 -3.89 2.73
N ASP A 56 -9.23 -3.67 4.05
CA ASP A 56 -7.98 -3.68 4.82
C ASP A 56 -7.19 -4.99 4.60
N PRO A 57 -6.00 -4.95 3.97
CA PRO A 57 -5.22 -6.13 3.66
C PRO A 57 -4.30 -6.56 4.81
N ALA A 58 -4.44 -6.00 6.02
CA ALA A 58 -3.55 -6.26 7.16
C ALA A 58 -3.35 -7.76 7.43
N ASP A 59 -4.43 -8.56 7.44
CA ASP A 59 -4.35 -10.01 7.70
C ASP A 59 -3.60 -10.77 6.59
N ALA A 60 -3.78 -10.37 5.33
CA ALA A 60 -3.05 -10.94 4.21
C ALA A 60 -1.56 -10.60 4.30
N PHE A 61 -1.22 -9.36 4.67
CA PHE A 61 0.18 -8.98 4.86
C PHE A 61 0.81 -9.67 6.07
N ALA A 62 0.07 -9.87 7.16
CA ALA A 62 0.51 -10.67 8.30
C ALA A 62 0.83 -12.12 7.87
N ALA A 63 -0.03 -12.74 7.05
CA ALA A 63 0.21 -14.08 6.51
C ALA A 63 1.46 -14.15 5.62
N ILE A 64 1.71 -13.14 4.79
CA ILE A 64 2.94 -13.06 3.96
C ILE A 64 4.18 -12.89 4.85
N ILE A 65 4.12 -12.04 5.87
CA ILE A 65 5.21 -11.89 6.85
C ILE A 65 5.49 -13.24 7.53
N ALA A 66 4.44 -13.96 7.94
CA ALA A 66 4.58 -15.28 8.57
C ALA A 66 5.22 -16.29 7.61
N MET A 67 4.79 -16.32 6.35
CA MET A 67 5.31 -17.21 5.31
C MET A 67 6.82 -17.02 5.06
N GLU A 68 7.30 -15.78 5.08
CA GLU A 68 8.71 -15.43 4.81
C GLU A 68 9.60 -15.46 6.07
N SER A 69 9.01 -15.60 7.25
CA SER A 69 9.73 -15.61 8.52
C SER A 69 10.21 -17.02 8.90
N ASP A 70 11.30 -17.11 9.66
CA ASP A 70 11.67 -18.35 10.38
C ASP A 70 10.72 -18.57 11.57
N LEU A 71 9.50 -19.03 11.30
CA LEU A 71 8.50 -19.28 12.34
C LEU A 71 8.96 -20.32 13.38
N VAL A 72 9.80 -21.28 12.98
CA VAL A 72 10.31 -22.30 13.92
C VAL A 72 11.25 -21.65 14.93
N GLY A 73 12.25 -20.91 14.46
CA GLY A 73 13.19 -20.21 15.32
C GLY A 73 12.51 -19.12 16.16
N MET A 74 11.58 -18.37 15.57
CA MET A 74 10.85 -17.32 16.29
C MET A 74 9.92 -17.88 17.36
N ARG A 75 9.25 -19.01 17.14
CA ARG A 75 8.44 -19.68 18.17
C ARG A 75 9.31 -20.19 19.32
N ALA A 76 10.44 -20.82 19.02
CA ALA A 76 11.39 -21.22 20.05
C ALA A 76 11.96 -20.03 20.85
N MET A 77 12.11 -18.87 20.20
CA MET A 77 12.47 -17.62 20.88
C MET A 77 11.32 -17.10 21.74
N ALA A 78 10.08 -17.18 21.27
CA ALA A 78 8.89 -16.77 22.03
C ALA A 78 8.73 -17.62 23.29
N ASP A 79 9.00 -18.92 23.22
CA ASP A 79 8.99 -19.81 24.39
C ASP A 79 10.02 -19.39 25.45
N LYS A 80 11.19 -18.89 25.03
CA LYS A 80 12.27 -18.43 25.92
C LYS A 80 12.01 -17.04 26.50
N LEU A 81 11.56 -16.11 25.67
CA LEU A 81 11.43 -14.70 26.03
C LEU A 81 10.07 -14.37 26.65
N GLY A 82 9.02 -15.12 26.32
CA GLY A 82 7.70 -15.01 26.92
C GLY A 82 7.20 -13.57 27.01
N ASN A 83 7.03 -13.07 28.23
CA ASN A 83 6.51 -11.72 28.51
C ASN A 83 7.45 -10.56 28.10
N GLN A 84 8.70 -10.84 27.73
CA GLN A 84 9.61 -9.84 27.16
C GLN A 84 9.26 -9.49 25.71
N MET A 85 8.50 -10.35 25.01
CA MET A 85 7.88 -10.00 23.74
C MET A 85 6.55 -9.28 23.95
N THR A 86 6.13 -8.47 22.98
CA THR A 86 4.80 -7.86 23.02
C THR A 86 3.71 -8.95 22.91
N PRO A 87 2.53 -8.76 23.52
CA PRO A 87 1.42 -9.70 23.37
C PRO A 87 1.06 -9.97 21.91
N TYR A 88 0.99 -8.90 21.11
CA TYR A 88 0.69 -9.00 19.68
C TYR A 88 1.64 -9.94 18.92
N LEU A 89 2.96 -9.83 19.16
CA LEU A 89 3.92 -10.70 18.50
C LEU A 89 3.79 -12.16 18.95
N ARG A 90 3.53 -12.40 20.24
CA ARG A 90 3.27 -13.77 20.72
C ARG A 90 2.02 -14.37 20.09
N ASP A 91 0.94 -13.60 20.00
CA ASP A 91 -0.32 -14.06 19.41
C ASP A 91 -0.10 -14.40 17.93
N PHE A 92 0.58 -13.53 17.18
CA PHE A 92 0.97 -13.77 15.79
C PHE A 92 1.80 -15.06 15.61
N LEU A 93 2.79 -15.28 16.48
CA LEU A 93 3.65 -16.47 16.43
C LEU A 93 2.92 -17.75 16.84
N SER A 94 1.94 -17.64 17.76
CA SER A 94 1.14 -18.78 18.23
C SER A 94 0.13 -19.27 17.20
N LYS A 95 -0.26 -18.43 16.24
CA LYS A 95 -1.24 -18.77 15.21
C LYS A 95 -0.79 -20.01 14.40
N PRO A 96 -1.64 -21.04 14.25
CA PRO A 96 -1.36 -22.20 13.41
C PRO A 96 -1.64 -21.89 11.94
N TRP A 97 -0.71 -21.17 11.31
CA TRP A 97 -0.83 -20.81 9.89
C TRP A 97 -0.95 -22.02 8.95
N THR A 98 -1.82 -21.93 7.95
CA THR A 98 -1.97 -22.96 6.90
C THR A 98 -1.37 -22.53 5.55
N ALA A 99 -1.10 -23.50 4.68
CA ALA A 99 -0.63 -23.22 3.33
C ALA A 99 -1.67 -22.45 2.48
N GLU A 100 -2.96 -22.71 2.69
CA GLU A 100 -4.05 -22.00 2.02
C GLU A 100 -4.08 -20.53 2.45
N GLU A 101 -3.87 -20.21 3.72
CA GLU A 101 -3.79 -18.82 4.17
C GLU A 101 -2.66 -18.06 3.48
N PHE A 102 -1.49 -18.69 3.30
CA PHE A 102 -0.35 -18.10 2.61
C PHE A 102 -0.59 -17.87 1.11
N THR A 103 -1.22 -18.83 0.43
CA THR A 103 -1.52 -18.70 -0.99
C THR A 103 -2.65 -17.69 -1.24
N ASN A 104 -3.69 -17.68 -0.41
CA ASN A 104 -4.76 -16.67 -0.43
C ASN A 104 -4.20 -15.26 -0.20
N ALA A 105 -3.30 -15.10 0.77
CA ALA A 105 -2.66 -13.83 1.05
C ALA A 105 -1.88 -13.27 -0.16
N ASN A 106 -1.20 -14.13 -0.91
CA ASN A 106 -0.54 -13.73 -2.15
C ASN A 106 -1.54 -13.26 -3.22
N MET A 107 -2.72 -13.88 -3.31
CA MET A 107 -3.77 -13.43 -4.24
C MET A 107 -4.35 -12.08 -3.84
N ILE A 108 -4.59 -11.85 -2.53
CA ILE A 108 -5.03 -10.55 -2.01
C ILE A 108 -3.98 -9.47 -2.29
N ARG A 109 -2.70 -9.73 -2.02
CA ARG A 109 -1.61 -8.78 -2.33
C ARG A 109 -1.60 -8.42 -3.81
N LYS A 110 -1.75 -9.40 -4.71
CA LYS A 110 -1.84 -9.14 -6.16
C LYS A 110 -3.04 -8.27 -6.50
N ALA A 111 -4.21 -8.55 -5.94
CA ALA A 111 -5.42 -7.75 -6.16
C ALA A 111 -5.22 -6.30 -5.71
N VAL A 112 -4.67 -6.07 -4.51
CA VAL A 112 -4.34 -4.73 -4.00
C VAL A 112 -3.31 -4.03 -4.89
N CYS A 113 -2.25 -4.72 -5.30
CA CYS A 113 -1.25 -4.15 -6.21
C CYS A 113 -1.85 -3.78 -7.57
N ASN A 114 -2.76 -4.61 -8.10
CA ASN A 114 -3.44 -4.34 -9.37
C ASN A 114 -4.39 -3.14 -9.25
N LEU A 115 -5.13 -3.01 -8.14
CA LEU A 115 -5.97 -1.84 -7.89
C LEU A 115 -5.15 -0.57 -7.65
N LYS A 116 -4.01 -0.65 -6.95
CA LYS A 116 -3.06 0.47 -6.81
C LYS A 116 -2.55 0.92 -8.17
N ALA A 117 -2.13 -0.03 -8.99
CA ALA A 117 -1.69 0.22 -10.34
C ALA A 117 -2.82 0.84 -11.16
N SER A 118 -4.03 0.25 -11.16
CA SER A 118 -5.20 0.77 -11.87
C SER A 118 -5.59 2.17 -11.40
N ALA A 119 -5.61 2.45 -10.10
CA ALA A 119 -5.91 3.79 -9.58
C ALA A 119 -4.84 4.80 -10.01
N ALA A 120 -3.56 4.43 -9.91
CA ALA A 120 -2.49 5.22 -10.49
C ALA A 120 -2.71 5.42 -12.00
N PHE A 121 -3.23 4.42 -12.73
CA PHE A 121 -3.52 4.46 -14.17
C PHE A 121 -4.84 5.10 -14.57
N GLU A 122 -5.85 5.20 -13.71
CA GLU A 122 -7.09 5.94 -13.97
C GLU A 122 -6.82 7.43 -13.73
N THR A 123 -6.07 7.77 -12.68
CA THR A 123 -5.46 9.10 -12.57
C THR A 123 -4.42 9.35 -13.67
N ALA A 124 -3.79 8.29 -14.19
CA ALA A 124 -2.83 8.35 -15.28
C ALA A 124 -3.40 7.93 -16.65
N ALA A 125 -4.73 7.92 -16.84
CA ALA A 125 -5.34 7.73 -18.16
C ALA A 125 -4.95 8.90 -19.10
N LEU A 126 -4.45 9.98 -18.48
CA LEU A 126 -3.77 11.13 -19.09
C LEU A 126 -2.30 10.86 -19.51
N TRP A 127 -1.75 9.65 -19.33
CA TRP A 127 -0.33 9.28 -19.53
C TRP A 127 -0.12 7.98 -20.30
N SER A 128 -1.16 7.46 -20.97
CA SER A 128 -1.10 6.24 -21.80
C SER A 128 0.09 6.22 -22.77
N ASP A 129 0.47 7.38 -23.29
CA ASP A 129 1.56 7.58 -24.25
C ASP A 129 2.97 7.34 -23.67
N ARG A 130 3.13 7.30 -22.34
CA ARG A 130 4.44 7.15 -21.67
C ARG A 130 4.63 5.81 -20.96
N LEU A 131 3.73 4.84 -21.16
CA LEU A 131 3.81 3.55 -20.47
C LEU A 131 4.84 2.59 -21.08
N PRO A 132 5.63 1.87 -20.26
CA PRO A 132 6.49 0.79 -20.75
C PRO A 132 5.66 -0.37 -21.33
N PRO A 133 6.15 -1.06 -22.37
CA PRO A 133 5.36 -2.02 -23.16
C PRO A 133 4.68 -3.13 -22.34
N VAL A 134 5.29 -3.56 -21.24
CA VAL A 134 4.79 -4.65 -20.39
C VAL A 134 3.44 -4.36 -19.74
N LEU A 135 3.05 -3.09 -19.62
CA LEU A 135 1.79 -2.68 -18.98
C LEU A 135 0.69 -2.33 -20.00
N LYS A 136 1.01 -2.22 -21.30
CA LYS A 136 0.02 -2.01 -22.37
C LYS A 136 -0.81 -3.27 -22.64
N CYS A 137 -0.28 -4.46 -22.34
CA CYS A 137 -0.97 -5.74 -22.52
C CYS A 137 -2.17 -5.94 -21.58
N ILE A 138 -2.34 -5.13 -20.54
CA ILE A 138 -3.41 -5.31 -19.55
C ILE A 138 -4.76 -4.77 -20.07
N HIS A 139 -4.76 -3.99 -21.16
CA HIS A 139 -5.97 -3.38 -21.75
C HIS A 139 -6.52 -4.09 -23.00
N GLY A 140 -5.93 -5.20 -23.44
CA GLY A 140 -6.58 -6.06 -24.45
C GLY A 140 -6.82 -5.41 -25.82
N ASP A 141 -6.01 -4.43 -26.23
CA ASP A 141 -6.08 -3.87 -27.59
C ASP A 141 -5.07 -4.57 -28.52
N TYR A 142 -5.61 -5.41 -29.42
CA TYR A 142 -5.05 -5.71 -30.73
C TYR A 142 -5.71 -4.81 -31.77
#